data_AF-A0A448MKS8-F1
#
_entry.id   AF-A0A448MKS8-F1
#
_cell.length_a   1.000
_cell.length_b   1.000
_cell.length_c   1.000
_cell.angle_alpha   90.00
_cell.angle_beta   90.00
_cell.angle_gamma   90.00
#
_symmetry.space_group_name_H-M   'P 1'
#
loop_
_entity.id
_entity.type
_entity.pdbx_description
1 polymer ?
#
loop_
_entity_poly.entity_id
_entity_poly.type
_entity_poly.pdbx_seq_one_letter_code
_entity_poly.pdbx_strand_id
1 'polypeptide(L)'
;MILSKNGKVWLEQRENSGLWGGLFCFPQFESQEDLQAYLISEGISYYQAWSSFRHTFSHFHLDIHPIYAEVGNIRADQENRDWRQVMEKPKEYKPNLSSAVKYWYDPKNPQQIGLAQPVKIY
;
A
#
# COMPACT_ATOMS: atom_id res chain seq x y z
N MET A 1 -4.92 0.89 -0.69
CA MET A 1 -4.10 0.60 -1.87
C MET A 1 -3.32 -0.69 -1.65
N ILE A 2 -3.25 -1.56 -2.65
CA ILE A 2 -2.50 -2.81 -2.65
C ILE A 2 -1.27 -2.58 -3.50
N LEU A 3 -0.09 -2.50 -2.87
CA LEU A 3 1.18 -2.51 -3.59
C LEU A 3 1.67 -3.95 -3.67
N SER A 4 1.89 -4.46 -4.87
CA SER A 4 2.50 -5.76 -5.09
C SER A 4 3.92 -5.65 -5.62
N LYS A 5 4.80 -6.54 -5.16
CA LYS A 5 6.16 -6.71 -5.67
C LYS A 5 6.57 -8.16 -5.56
N ASN A 6 6.91 -8.79 -6.69
CA ASN A 6 7.36 -10.19 -6.75
C ASN A 6 6.41 -11.17 -6.02
N GLY A 7 5.10 -10.98 -6.17
CA GLY A 7 4.08 -11.81 -5.52
C GLY A 7 3.86 -11.54 -4.03
N LYS A 8 4.59 -10.59 -3.43
CA LYS A 8 4.35 -10.09 -2.06
C LYS A 8 3.52 -8.82 -2.11
N VAL A 9 2.89 -8.48 -0.99
CA VAL A 9 2.08 -7.26 -0.84
C VAL A 9 2.56 -6.44 0.34
N TRP A 10 2.49 -5.11 0.21
CA TRP A 10 2.89 -4.18 1.25
C TRP A 10 1.78 -4.01 2.30
N LEU A 11 2.14 -4.14 3.56
CA LEU A 11 1.28 -3.88 4.71
C LEU A 11 1.98 -2.94 5.70
N GLU A 12 1.18 -2.14 6.39
CA GLU A 12 1.61 -1.21 7.43
C GLU A 12 0.83 -1.53 8.71
N GLN A 13 1.55 -1.60 9.83
CA GLN A 13 0.93 -1.73 11.13
C GLN A 13 0.31 -0.38 11.51
N ARG A 14 -0.98 -0.39 11.83
CA ARG A 14 -1.64 0.81 12.35
C ARG A 14 -1.19 1.10 13.78
N GLU A 15 -1.21 2.38 14.14
CA GLU A 15 -1.09 2.81 15.54
C GLU A 15 -2.00 1.98 16.46
N ASN A 16 -1.61 1.78 17.72
CA ASN A 16 -2.37 0.99 18.70
C ASN A 16 -3.66 1.71 19.19
N SER A 17 -4.42 2.31 18.29
CA SER A 17 -5.68 2.99 18.55
C SER A 17 -6.60 2.95 17.33
N GLY A 18 -7.90 3.13 17.56
CA GLY A 18 -8.91 3.20 16.51
C GLY A 18 -9.28 1.86 15.88
N LEU A 19 -10.00 1.92 14.76
CA LEU A 19 -10.40 0.76 13.98
C LEU A 19 -9.15 0.02 13.48
N TRP A 20 -8.99 -1.23 13.92
CA TRP A 20 -7.82 -2.08 13.63
C TRP A 20 -6.49 -1.63 14.25
N GLY A 21 -6.54 -0.96 15.40
CA GLY A 21 -5.31 -0.55 16.10
C GLY A 21 -4.36 -1.72 16.34
N GLY A 22 -3.09 -1.55 15.97
CA GLY A 22 -2.05 -2.58 16.09
C GLY A 22 -2.09 -3.70 15.03
N LEU A 23 -3.08 -3.72 14.12
CA LEU A 23 -3.16 -4.70 13.04
C LEU A 23 -2.42 -4.21 11.79
N PHE A 24 -1.94 -5.17 11.00
CA PHE A 24 -1.39 -4.89 9.68
C PHE A 24 -2.51 -4.73 8.65
N CYS A 25 -2.48 -3.58 7.97
CA CYS A 25 -3.45 -3.22 6.94
C CYS A 25 -2.73 -2.75 5.68
N PHE A 26 -3.44 -2.76 4.56
CA PHE A 26 -2.99 -2.05 3.37
C PHE A 26 -2.87 -0.54 3.64
N PRO A 27 -1.93 0.17 2.99
CA PRO A 27 -1.86 1.63 3.06
C PRO A 27 -3.18 2.25 2.60
N GLN A 28 -3.66 3.25 3.33
CA GLN A 28 -4.92 3.95 3.11
C GLN A 28 -4.63 5.43 2.90
N PHE A 29 -5.43 6.06 2.05
CA PHE A 29 -5.32 7.49 1.75
C PHE A 29 -6.72 8.08 1.92
N GLU A 30 -6.79 9.24 2.58
CA GLU A 30 -8.06 9.93 2.84
C GLU A 30 -8.54 10.70 1.61
N SER A 31 -7.61 11.07 0.73
CA SER A 31 -7.88 11.83 -0.48
C SER A 31 -7.23 11.20 -1.72
N GLN A 32 -7.78 11.54 -2.89
CA GLN A 32 -7.18 11.14 -4.17
C GLN A 32 -5.84 11.84 -4.38
N GLU A 33 -5.71 13.07 -3.88
CA GLU A 33 -4.49 13.89 -3.96
C GLU A 33 -3.34 13.23 -3.20
N ASP A 34 -3.59 12.73 -1.98
CA ASP A 34 -2.58 12.03 -1.18
C ASP A 34 -2.13 10.73 -1.85
N LEU A 35 -3.09 9.98 -2.43
CA LEU A 35 -2.79 8.80 -3.21
C LEU A 35 -1.89 9.14 -4.42
N GLN A 36 -2.25 10.18 -5.18
CA GLN A 36 -1.48 10.59 -6.36
C GLN A 36 -0.08 11.06 -5.98
N ALA A 37 0.05 11.87 -4.93
CA ALA A 37 1.33 12.32 -4.42
C ALA A 37 2.21 11.13 -3.99
N TYR A 38 1.61 10.13 -3.34
CA TYR A 38 2.31 8.91 -2.96
C TYR A 38 2.79 8.13 -4.19
N LEU A 39 1.91 7.87 -5.17
CA LEU A 39 2.25 7.16 -6.41
C LEU A 39 3.41 7.83 -7.16
N ILE A 40 3.39 9.17 -7.27
CA ILE A 40 4.47 9.94 -7.88
C ILE A 40 5.77 9.79 -7.08
N SER A 41 5.71 9.89 -5.76
CA SER A 41 6.90 9.78 -4.91
C SER A 41 7.58 8.40 -4.97
N GLU A 42 6.79 7.34 -5.17
CA GLU A 42 7.28 5.98 -5.33
C GLU A 42 7.61 5.63 -6.81
N GLY A 43 7.42 6.56 -7.74
CA GLY A 43 7.67 6.34 -9.17
C GLY A 43 6.72 5.33 -9.83
N ILE A 44 5.51 5.16 -9.28
CA ILE A 44 4.50 4.22 -9.75
C ILE A 44 3.64 4.91 -10.81
N SER A 45 3.84 4.53 -12.08
CA SER A 45 3.07 5.07 -13.21
C SER A 45 1.86 4.23 -13.61
N TYR A 46 1.84 2.94 -13.25
CA TYR A 46 0.78 2.00 -13.60
C TYR A 46 0.07 1.49 -12.35
N TYR A 47 -1.21 1.83 -12.23
CA TYR A 47 -2.11 1.34 -11.19
C TYR A 47 -3.52 1.18 -11.75
N GLN A 48 -4.32 0.35 -11.09
CA GLN A 48 -5.68 0.03 -11.50
C GLN A 48 -6.63 0.16 -10.31
N ALA A 49 -7.73 0.87 -10.49
CA ALA A 49 -8.84 0.83 -9.54
C ALA A 49 -9.60 -0.49 -9.66
N TRP A 50 -9.87 -1.12 -8.52
CA TRP A 50 -10.71 -2.31 -8.44
C TRP A 50 -12.12 -1.94 -7.98
N SER A 51 -13.04 -2.91 -8.09
CA SER A 51 -14.42 -2.76 -7.64
C SER A 51 -14.46 -2.31 -6.19
N SER A 52 -15.13 -1.19 -5.96
CA SER A 52 -15.35 -0.64 -4.63
C SER A 52 -16.40 -1.47 -3.90
N PHE A 53 -16.27 -1.58 -2.58
CA PHE A 53 -17.20 -2.32 -1.75
C PHE A 53 -17.30 -1.70 -0.36
N ARG A 54 -18.38 -1.99 0.36
CA ARG A 54 -18.62 -1.50 1.72
C ARG A 54 -18.41 -2.60 2.74
N HIS A 55 -17.63 -2.32 3.78
CA HIS A 55 -17.55 -3.15 4.97
C HIS A 55 -18.40 -2.55 6.08
N THR A 56 -19.40 -3.30 6.54
CA THR A 56 -20.34 -2.87 7.58
C THR A 56 -19.96 -3.45 8.93
N PHE A 57 -19.61 -2.57 9.86
CA PHE A 57 -19.54 -2.85 11.29
C PHE A 57 -20.88 -2.51 11.95
N SER A 58 -21.10 -3.00 13.17
CA SER A 58 -22.35 -2.75 13.92
C SER A 58 -22.68 -1.26 14.12
N HIS A 59 -21.66 -0.39 14.17
CA HIS A 59 -21.82 1.04 14.45
C HIS A 59 -21.15 1.96 13.42
N PHE A 60 -20.63 1.40 12.32
CA PHE A 60 -19.88 2.17 11.33
C PHE A 60 -19.87 1.46 9.97
N HIS A 61 -19.74 2.23 8.88
CA HIS A 61 -19.57 1.70 7.54
C HIS A 61 -18.29 2.24 6.95
N LEU A 62 -17.47 1.35 6.39
CA LEU A 62 -16.26 1.70 5.69
C LEU A 62 -16.45 1.43 4.19
N ASP A 63 -16.52 2.49 3.41
CA ASP A 63 -16.45 2.38 1.95
C ASP A 63 -15.00 2.22 1.53
N ILE A 64 -14.70 1.12 0.83
CA ILE A 64 -13.36 0.76 0.40
C ILE A 64 -13.29 0.90 -1.13
N HIS A 65 -12.34 1.73 -1.57
CA HIS A 65 -11.98 1.93 -2.97
C HIS A 65 -10.58 1.36 -3.21
N PRO A 66 -10.45 0.08 -3.57
CA PRO A 66 -9.14 -0.54 -3.68
C PRO A 66 -8.43 -0.06 -4.94
N ILE A 67 -7.20 0.38 -4.78
CA ILE A 67 -6.28 0.70 -5.86
C ILE A 67 -5.16 -0.32 -5.83
N TYR A 68 -4.94 -1.04 -6.92
CA TYR A 68 -3.85 -2.00 -7.07
C TYR A 68 -2.72 -1.39 -7.89
N ALA A 69 -1.48 -1.56 -7.46
CA ALA A 69 -0.31 -1.18 -8.23
C ALA A 69 0.80 -2.22 -8.09
N GLU A 70 1.56 -2.44 -9.15
CA GLU A 70 2.71 -3.34 -9.16
C GLU A 70 4.00 -2.55 -9.23
N VAL A 71 4.85 -2.72 -8.22
CA VAL A 71 6.13 -2.01 -8.08
C VAL A 71 7.24 -2.87 -8.67
N GLY A 72 8.05 -2.29 -9.56
CA GLY A 72 9.15 -2.98 -10.22
C GLY A 72 8.79 -3.60 -11.57
N ASN A 73 7.52 -3.55 -11.99
CA ASN A 73 7.15 -3.69 -13.39
C ASN A 73 7.35 -2.32 -14.07
N ILE A 74 8.62 -1.93 -14.20
CA ILE A 74 8.98 -1.10 -15.35
C ILE A 74 8.62 -2.02 -16.50
N ARG A 75 7.45 -1.83 -17.14
CA ARG A 75 7.36 -2.21 -18.55
C ARG A 75 8.55 -1.49 -19.15
N ALA A 76 9.58 -2.27 -19.45
CA ALA A 76 10.73 -1.79 -20.15
C ALA A 76 10.15 -1.27 -21.45
N ASP A 77 9.85 0.03 -21.47
CA ASP A 77 9.98 0.83 -22.65
C ASP A 77 11.48 0.74 -22.97
N GLN A 78 11.84 -0.38 -23.60
CA GLN A 78 13.07 -0.52 -24.33
C GLN A 78 13.03 0.58 -25.36
N GLU A 79 13.69 1.69 -25.05
CA GLU A 79 14.91 2.04 -25.74
C GLU A 79 15.46 3.33 -25.12
N ASN A 80 16.71 3.26 -24.69
CA ASN A 80 17.60 4.41 -24.65
C ASN A 80 17.43 5.40 -23.49
N ARG A 81 17.79 4.98 -22.26
CA ARG A 81 18.54 5.87 -21.35
C ARG A 81 19.66 5.13 -20.62
N ASP A 82 20.86 5.59 -20.95
CA ASP A 82 22.17 5.35 -20.39
C ASP A 82 22.13 5.08 -18.86
N TRP A 83 22.74 3.97 -18.44
CA TRP A 83 22.74 3.44 -17.07
C TRP A 83 23.79 4.10 -16.17
N ARG A 84 24.34 5.24 -16.58
CA ARG A 84 25.38 5.96 -15.84
C ARG A 84 24.82 7.20 -15.18
N GLN A 85 24.80 7.12 -13.84
CA GLN A 85 24.56 8.21 -12.88
C GLN A 85 23.07 8.55 -12.77
N VAL A 86 22.44 8.55 -11.60
CA VAL A 86 22.77 9.45 -10.49
C VAL A 86 22.32 8.83 -9.15
N MET A 87 23.32 8.68 -8.27
CA MET A 87 23.33 8.79 -6.79
C MET A 87 22.16 8.24 -5.97
N GLU A 88 22.50 7.39 -4.99
CA GLU A 88 21.73 7.25 -3.75
C GLU A 88 21.37 8.65 -3.24
N LYS A 89 20.07 8.98 -3.26
CA LYS A 89 19.58 10.19 -2.59
C LYS A 89 19.43 9.89 -1.10
N PRO A 90 19.84 10.80 -0.20
CA PRO A 90 19.80 10.57 1.24
C PRO A 90 18.36 10.37 1.71
N LYS A 91 18.16 9.51 2.71
CA LYS A 91 16.93 9.42 3.48
C LYS A 91 16.63 10.77 4.12
N GLU A 92 15.83 11.62 3.49
CA GLU A 92 15.27 12.81 4.11
C GLU A 92 13.97 12.47 4.84
N TYR A 93 14.05 12.70 6.15
CA TYR A 93 13.04 12.49 7.17
C TYR A 93 11.83 13.41 6.95
N LYS A 94 10.63 12.82 6.87
CA LYS A 94 9.37 13.53 7.08
C LYS A 94 8.97 13.36 8.56
N PRO A 95 8.91 14.44 9.36
CA PRO A 95 8.38 14.36 10.71
C PRO A 95 6.88 14.04 10.60
N ASN A 96 6.41 13.16 11.49
CA ASN A 96 5.08 12.53 11.56
C ASN A 96 5.01 11.08 11.03
N LEU A 97 6.15 10.37 10.94
CA LEU A 97 6.11 8.92 10.89
C LEU A 97 5.53 8.40 12.22
N SER A 98 4.22 8.14 12.20
CA SER A 98 3.63 7.02 12.91
C SER A 98 4.64 5.87 12.91
N SER A 99 4.85 5.24 14.07
CA SER A 99 5.81 4.13 14.24
C SER A 99 5.30 2.85 13.58
N ALA A 100 4.72 2.99 12.40
CA ALA A 100 4.11 1.94 11.61
C ALA A 100 5.20 1.01 11.10
N VAL A 101 5.25 -0.19 11.68
CA VAL A 101 6.06 -1.29 11.16
C VAL A 101 5.58 -1.62 9.75
N LYS A 102 6.52 -1.62 8.80
CA LYS A 102 6.29 -1.87 7.38
C LYS A 102 6.71 -3.29 7.02
N TYR A 103 5.85 -4.03 6.34
CA TYR A 103 6.05 -5.47 6.10
C TYR A 103 5.57 -5.91 4.71
N TRP A 104 6.44 -6.61 3.97
CA TRP A 104 6.08 -7.27 2.70
C TRP A 104 5.55 -8.68 2.98
N TYR A 105 4.24 -8.81 3.03
CA TYR A 105 3.53 -10.07 3.28
C TYR A 105 3.48 -10.94 2.04
N ASP A 106 3.72 -12.24 2.22
CA ASP A 106 3.61 -13.24 1.15
C ASP A 106 2.25 -13.95 1.26
N PRO A 107 1.28 -13.66 0.37
CA PRO A 107 -0.03 -14.32 0.41
C PRO A 107 0.04 -15.82 0.11
N LYS A 108 1.12 -16.31 -0.52
CA LYS A 108 1.30 -17.74 -0.83
C LYS A 108 1.92 -18.50 0.34
N ASN A 109 2.60 -17.82 1.25
CA ASN A 109 3.17 -18.39 2.47
C ASN A 109 2.80 -17.53 3.69
N PRO A 110 1.57 -17.68 4.21
CA PRO A 110 1.00 -16.76 5.18
C PRO A 110 1.70 -16.86 6.55
N GLN A 111 2.31 -15.75 7.00
CA GLN A 111 2.82 -15.60 8.36
C GLN A 111 1.73 -15.04 9.29
N GLN A 112 1.68 -15.50 10.55
CA GLN A 112 0.75 -14.96 11.54
C GLN A 112 1.24 -13.60 12.06
N ILE A 113 0.80 -12.53 11.40
CA ILE A 113 1.24 -11.15 11.69
C ILE A 113 0.12 -10.25 12.24
N GLY A 114 -1.06 -10.78 12.58
CA GLY A 114 -2.18 -9.96 13.08
C GLY A 114 -2.80 -9.09 11.97
N LEU A 115 -3.48 -9.73 11.03
CA LEU A 115 -4.17 -9.08 9.91
C LEU A 115 -5.58 -8.59 10.30
N ALA A 116 -6.07 -7.54 9.63
CA ALA A 116 -7.48 -7.15 9.72
C ALA A 116 -8.41 -8.29 9.24
N GLN A 117 -9.61 -8.39 9.86
CA GLN A 117 -10.58 -9.43 9.50
C GLN A 117 -11.11 -9.24 8.06
N PRO A 118 -11.30 -10.33 7.29
CA PRO A 118 -11.83 -10.26 5.94
C PRO A 118 -13.30 -9.82 5.92
N VAL A 119 -13.71 -9.23 4.80
CA VAL A 119 -15.12 -8.90 4.54
C VAL A 119 -15.90 -10.20 4.34
N LYS A 120 -16.98 -10.39 5.10
CA LYS A 120 -17.95 -11.45 4.80
C LYS A 120 -18.80 -10.99 3.62
N ILE A 121 -18.60 -11.62 2.47
CA ILE A 121 -19.52 -11.48 1.32
C ILE A 121 -20.67 -12.46 1.60
N TYR A 122 -21.86 -11.92 1.84
CA TYR A 122 -23.10 -12.70 1.98
C TYR A 122 -23.82 -12.79 0.63
#